data_AF-A0ABD0RDF9-F1
#
_entry.id   AF-A0ABD0RDF9-F1
#
_cell.length_a   1.000
_cell.length_b   1.000
_cell.length_c   1.000
_cell.angle_alpha   90.00
_cell.angle_beta   90.00
_cell.angle_gamma   90.00
#
_symmetry.space_group_name_H-M   'P 1'
#
loop_
_entity.id
_entity.type
_entity.pdbx_description
1 polymer ?
#
loop_
_entity_poly.entity_id
_entity_poly.type
_entity_poly.pdbx_seq_one_letter_code
_entity_poly.pdbx_strand_id
1 'polypeptide(L)'
;KSESDAEPTVDPLQQQWLQEQQRKQEAVMQKDRGNAYFKEGKYEAAVECYSRGMEADGTNALLPANRAMAYLKLQRYSEAEQDCSAALLLDATYVKAFARRATARAALGRIREAKE
;
A
#
# COMPACT_ATOMS: atom_id res chain seq x y z
N LYS A 1 20.11 41.96 -27.98
CA LYS A 1 20.72 40.74 -27.38
C LYS A 1 21.03 41.12 -25.94
N SER A 2 20.42 40.59 -24.91
CA SER A 2 19.66 39.35 -24.75
C SER A 2 18.72 39.60 -23.57
N GLU A 3 17.42 39.47 -23.80
CA GLU A 3 16.45 39.40 -22.70
C GLU A 3 16.82 38.18 -21.85
N SER A 4 16.92 38.41 -20.55
CA SER A 4 17.18 37.39 -19.56
C SER A 4 16.01 36.40 -19.56
N ASP A 5 16.27 35.19 -20.04
CA ASP A 5 15.44 34.01 -19.78
C ASP A 5 15.51 33.70 -18.28
N ALA A 6 14.78 34.46 -17.47
CA ALA A 6 14.55 34.13 -16.07
C ALA A 6 13.56 32.95 -16.05
N GLU A 7 14.09 31.74 -15.90
CA GLU A 7 13.27 30.56 -15.65
C GLU A 7 12.31 30.83 -14.46
N PRO A 8 11.04 30.42 -14.54
CA PRO A 8 10.11 30.63 -13.44
C PRO A 8 10.59 29.82 -12.23
N THR A 9 11.12 30.52 -11.23
CA THR A 9 11.56 29.93 -9.96
C THR A 9 10.33 29.53 -9.15
N VAL A 10 9.90 28.28 -9.30
CA VAL A 10 8.78 27.72 -8.54
C VAL A 10 9.13 27.76 -7.04
N ASP A 11 8.22 28.31 -6.22
CA ASP A 11 8.36 28.39 -4.75
C ASP A 11 8.71 27.01 -4.16
N PRO A 12 9.73 26.88 -3.29
CA PRO A 12 10.07 25.63 -2.62
C PRO A 12 8.90 24.91 -1.95
N LEU A 13 7.92 25.64 -1.38
CA LEU A 13 6.72 25.03 -0.79
C LEU A 13 5.84 24.40 -1.88
N GLN A 14 5.69 25.09 -3.01
CA GLN A 14 4.96 24.60 -4.16
C GLN A 14 5.65 23.37 -4.79
N GLN A 15 6.99 23.35 -4.83
CA GLN A 15 7.77 22.20 -5.26
C GLN A 15 7.54 20.97 -4.35
N GLN A 16 7.53 21.17 -3.02
CA GLN A 16 7.26 20.09 -2.07
C GLN A 16 5.85 19.52 -2.26
N TRP A 17 4.84 20.37 -2.47
CA TRP A 17 3.47 19.91 -2.73
C TRP A 17 3.36 19.12 -4.02
N LEU A 18 4.00 19.59 -5.09
CA LEU A 18 4.06 18.88 -6.37
C LEU A 18 4.71 17.49 -6.21
N GLN A 19 5.82 17.41 -5.49
CA GLN A 19 6.51 16.14 -5.21
C GLN A 19 5.64 15.20 -4.37
N GLU A 20 4.96 15.69 -3.34
CA GLU A 20 4.05 14.87 -2.53
C GLU A 20 2.89 14.32 -3.38
N GLN A 21 2.29 15.15 -4.24
CA GLN A 21 1.24 14.72 -5.16
C GLN A 21 1.74 13.67 -6.15
N GLN A 22 2.95 13.86 -6.68
CA GLN A 22 3.56 12.88 -7.59
C GLN A 22 3.79 11.53 -6.90
N ARG A 23 4.29 11.53 -5.66
CA ARG A 23 4.47 10.31 -4.86
C ARG A 23 3.14 9.61 -4.58
N LYS A 24 2.09 10.35 -4.26
CA LYS A 24 0.72 9.80 -4.09
C LYS A 24 0.19 9.17 -5.38
N GLN A 25 0.41 9.81 -6.53
CA GLN A 25 0.03 9.27 -7.83
C GLN A 25 0.81 7.99 -8.16
N GLU A 26 2.11 7.96 -7.90
CA GLU A 26 2.94 6.78 -8.07
C GLU A 26 2.43 5.61 -7.21
N ALA A 27 2.09 5.87 -5.95
CA ALA A 27 1.52 4.86 -5.07
C ALA A 27 0.19 4.28 -5.61
N VAL A 28 -0.68 5.13 -6.16
CA VAL A 28 -1.93 4.70 -6.81
C VAL A 28 -1.64 3.86 -8.06
N MET A 29 -0.67 4.25 -8.89
CA MET A 29 -0.28 3.49 -10.06
C MET A 29 0.27 2.10 -9.69
N GLN A 30 1.15 2.03 -8.70
CA GLN A 30 1.70 0.77 -8.20
C GLN A 30 0.61 -0.12 -7.59
N LYS A 31 -0.36 0.46 -6.86
CA LYS A 31 -1.55 -0.26 -6.38
C LYS A 31 -2.31 -0.89 -7.54
N ASP A 32 -2.59 -0.14 -8.60
CA ASP A 32 -3.38 -0.64 -9.73
C ASP A 32 -2.64 -1.70 -10.53
N ARG A 33 -1.34 -1.55 -10.70
CA ARG A 33 -0.47 -2.59 -11.28
C ARG A 33 -0.46 -3.86 -10.42
N GLY A 34 -0.34 -3.72 -9.11
CA GLY A 34 -0.43 -4.84 -8.17
C GLY A 34 -1.80 -5.53 -8.24
N ASN A 35 -2.89 -4.77 -8.36
CA ASN A 35 -4.23 -5.33 -8.53
C ASN A 35 -4.37 -6.11 -9.84
N ALA A 36 -3.72 -5.66 -10.93
CA ALA A 36 -3.70 -6.38 -12.19
C ALA A 36 -2.98 -7.73 -12.06
N TYR A 37 -1.77 -7.74 -11.50
CA TYR A 37 -1.04 -8.99 -11.24
C TYR A 37 -1.81 -9.93 -10.30
N PHE A 38 -2.48 -9.38 -9.28
CA PHE A 38 -3.31 -10.17 -8.38
C PHE A 38 -4.46 -10.87 -9.12
N LYS A 39 -5.13 -10.17 -10.04
CA LYS A 39 -6.20 -10.75 -10.87
C LYS A 39 -5.69 -11.85 -11.80
N GLU A 40 -4.44 -11.75 -12.25
CA GLU A 40 -3.75 -12.78 -13.04
C GLU A 40 -3.22 -13.96 -12.19
N GLY A 41 -3.37 -13.93 -10.86
CA GLY A 41 -2.84 -14.94 -9.96
C GLY A 41 -1.32 -14.85 -9.71
N LYS A 42 -0.67 -13.79 -10.19
CA LYS A 42 0.77 -13.53 -9.99
C LYS A 42 0.99 -12.78 -8.67
N TYR A 43 0.79 -13.47 -7.56
CA TYR A 43 0.72 -12.84 -6.24
C TYR A 43 2.06 -12.24 -5.78
N GLU A 44 3.20 -12.85 -6.09
CA GLU A 44 4.53 -12.31 -5.77
C GLU A 44 4.79 -10.98 -6.48
N ALA A 45 4.45 -10.90 -7.78
CA ALA A 45 4.56 -9.66 -8.54
C ALA A 45 3.60 -8.59 -7.99
N ALA A 46 2.42 -8.99 -7.53
CA ALA A 46 1.50 -8.08 -6.86
C ALA A 46 2.10 -7.54 -5.54
N VAL A 47 2.71 -8.40 -4.72
CA VAL A 47 3.40 -8.02 -3.49
C VAL A 47 4.49 -6.99 -3.75
N GLU A 48 5.32 -7.19 -4.78
CA GLU A 48 6.37 -6.25 -5.14
C GLU A 48 5.80 -4.87 -5.53
N CYS A 49 4.75 -4.84 -6.34
CA CYS A 49 4.08 -3.59 -6.71
C CYS A 49 3.53 -2.86 -5.48
N TYR A 50 2.84 -3.57 -4.58
CA TYR A 50 2.31 -2.92 -3.38
C TYR A 50 3.42 -2.39 -2.46
N SER A 51 4.54 -3.10 -2.34
CA SER A 51 5.71 -2.62 -1.57
C SER A 51 6.25 -1.31 -2.14
N ARG A 52 6.46 -1.23 -3.46
CA ARG A 52 6.89 0.01 -4.12
C ARG A 52 5.89 1.14 -3.93
N GLY A 53 4.59 0.83 -3.96
CA GLY A 53 3.55 1.80 -3.66
C GLY A 53 3.65 2.36 -2.24
N MET A 54 4.00 1.53 -1.25
CA MET A 54 4.14 1.95 0.15
C MET A 54 5.41 2.79 0.37
N GLU A 55 6.47 2.52 -0.38
CA GLU A 55 7.68 3.36 -0.41
C GLU A 55 7.38 4.75 -0.99
N ALA A 56 6.52 4.81 -2.02
CA ALA A 56 6.06 6.07 -2.59
C ALA A 56 5.13 6.84 -1.61
N ASP A 57 4.10 6.20 -1.07
CA ASP A 57 3.17 6.79 -0.09
C ASP A 57 2.79 5.80 1.01
N GLY A 58 3.35 6.02 2.21
CA GLY A 58 3.09 5.20 3.39
C GLY A 58 1.74 5.47 4.08
N THR A 59 0.95 6.44 3.61
CA THR A 59 -0.32 6.84 4.26
C THR A 59 -1.55 6.10 3.70
N ASN A 60 -1.39 5.38 2.59
CA ASN A 60 -2.50 4.70 1.92
C ASN A 60 -2.75 3.30 2.49
N ALA A 61 -3.78 3.16 3.33
CA ALA A 61 -4.17 1.89 3.96
C ALA A 61 -4.54 0.76 2.98
N LEU A 62 -4.88 1.08 1.72
CA LEU A 62 -5.25 0.07 0.72
C LEU A 62 -4.06 -0.78 0.29
N LEU A 63 -2.86 -0.20 0.25
CA LEU A 63 -1.64 -0.88 -0.16
C LEU A 63 -1.26 -2.05 0.77
N PRO A 64 -1.04 -1.84 2.09
CA PRO A 64 -0.75 -2.94 3.00
C PRO A 64 -1.91 -3.93 3.06
N ALA A 65 -3.17 -3.48 3.04
CA ALA A 65 -4.30 -4.42 3.04
C ALA A 65 -4.33 -5.33 1.80
N ASN A 66 -4.02 -4.79 0.60
CA ASN A 66 -4.00 -5.59 -0.62
C ASN A 66 -2.77 -6.51 -0.68
N ARG A 67 -1.62 -6.05 -0.17
CA ARG A 67 -0.43 -6.90 0.02
C ARG A 67 -0.70 -8.04 1.00
N ALA A 68 -1.42 -7.79 2.09
CA ALA A 68 -1.88 -8.83 3.01
C ALA A 68 -2.74 -9.89 2.31
N MET A 69 -3.65 -9.47 1.43
CA MET A 69 -4.46 -10.42 0.64
C MET A 69 -3.61 -11.26 -0.32
N ALA A 70 -2.60 -10.66 -0.95
CA ALA A 70 -1.63 -11.41 -1.76
C ALA A 70 -0.85 -12.41 -0.90
N TYR A 71 -0.41 -12.02 0.30
CA TYR A 71 0.23 -12.95 1.23
C TYR A 71 -0.69 -14.08 1.71
N LEU A 72 -1.99 -13.82 1.94
CA LEU A 72 -2.96 -14.89 2.22
C LEU A 72 -3.04 -15.90 1.08
N LYS A 73 -3.04 -15.44 -0.18
CA LYS A 73 -3.02 -16.33 -1.36
C LYS A 73 -1.74 -17.15 -1.47
N LEU A 74 -0.63 -16.61 -0.98
CA LEU A 74 0.67 -17.28 -0.87
C LEU A 74 0.84 -18.10 0.41
N GLN A 75 -0.19 -18.19 1.26
CA GLN A 75 -0.14 -18.86 2.57
C GLN A 75 0.93 -18.29 3.53
N ARG A 76 1.33 -17.03 3.32
CA ARG A 76 2.26 -16.27 4.16
C ARG A 76 1.49 -15.51 5.25
N TYR A 77 0.94 -16.28 6.18
CA TYR A 77 -0.05 -15.76 7.13
C TYR A 77 0.52 -14.75 8.13
N SER A 78 1.78 -14.91 8.56
CA SER A 78 2.45 -13.98 9.48
C SER A 78 2.59 -12.59 8.86
N GLU A 79 3.05 -12.51 7.61
CA GLU A 79 3.17 -11.24 6.90
C GLU A 79 1.80 -10.64 6.58
N ALA A 80 0.80 -11.47 6.27
CA ALA A 80 -0.57 -11.00 6.08
C ALA A 80 -1.15 -10.36 7.36
N GLU A 81 -0.91 -10.93 8.53
CA GLU A 81 -1.34 -10.36 9.81
C GLU A 81 -0.68 -9.00 10.08
N GLN A 82 0.64 -8.90 9.86
CA GLN A 82 1.40 -7.67 10.04
C GLN A 82 0.87 -6.55 9.14
N ASP A 83 0.68 -6.85 7.85
CA ASP A 83 0.18 -5.88 6.88
C ASP A 83 -1.27 -5.45 7.18
N CYS A 84 -2.14 -6.38 7.62
CA CYS A 84 -3.48 -5.99 8.04
C CYS A 84 -3.44 -5.08 9.27
N SER A 85 -2.52 -5.32 10.20
CA SER A 85 -2.37 -4.47 11.38
C SER A 85 -1.85 -3.08 11.00
N ALA A 86 -0.89 -2.99 10.07
CA ALA A 86 -0.45 -1.72 9.51
C ALA A 86 -1.58 -0.97 8.79
N ALA A 87 -2.41 -1.68 8.01
CA ALA A 87 -3.57 -1.07 7.36
C ALA A 87 -4.58 -0.48 8.38
N LEU A 88 -4.80 -1.18 9.50
CA LEU A 88 -5.70 -0.72 10.56
C LEU A 88 -5.13 0.42 11.41
N LEU A 89 -3.79 0.57 11.47
CA LEU A 89 -3.17 1.75 12.06
C LEU A 89 -3.40 3.01 11.21
N LEU A 90 -3.49 2.85 9.88
CA LEU A 90 -3.76 3.95 8.95
C LEU A 90 -5.27 4.25 8.84
N ASP A 91 -6.09 3.21 8.77
CA ASP A 91 -7.56 3.30 8.74
C ASP A 91 -8.17 2.24 9.64
N ALA A 92 -8.48 2.64 10.88
CA ALA A 92 -9.10 1.78 11.88
C ALA A 92 -10.53 1.34 11.52
N THR A 93 -11.14 1.91 10.47
CA THR A 93 -12.48 1.53 10.00
C THR A 93 -12.45 0.54 8.84
N TYR A 94 -11.25 0.13 8.39
CA TYR A 94 -11.13 -0.69 7.20
C TYR A 94 -11.53 -2.16 7.43
N VAL A 95 -12.82 -2.43 7.26
CA VAL A 95 -13.46 -3.74 7.52
C VAL A 95 -12.75 -4.92 6.83
N LYS A 96 -12.25 -4.73 5.59
CA LYS A 96 -11.55 -5.81 4.87
C LYS A 96 -10.23 -6.18 5.54
N ALA A 97 -9.53 -5.24 6.18
CA ALA A 97 -8.29 -5.52 6.89
C ALA A 97 -8.55 -6.38 8.14
N PHE A 98 -9.61 -6.10 8.90
CA PHE A 98 -10.04 -6.97 10.02
C PHE A 98 -10.32 -8.40 9.57
N ALA A 99 -11.15 -8.58 8.53
CA ALA A 99 -11.51 -9.91 8.04
C ALA A 99 -10.29 -10.72 7.56
N ARG A 100 -9.35 -10.05 6.88
CA ARG A 100 -8.10 -10.64 6.42
C ARG A 100 -7.18 -11.00 7.59
N ARG A 101 -7.07 -10.13 8.60
CA ARG A 101 -6.28 -10.39 9.82
C ARG A 101 -6.83 -11.58 10.60
N ALA A 102 -8.15 -11.67 10.75
CA ALA A 102 -8.81 -12.80 11.40
C ALA A 102 -8.52 -14.11 10.65
N THR A 103 -8.55 -14.08 9.32
CA THR A 103 -8.21 -15.24 8.48
C THR A 103 -6.74 -15.65 8.68
N ALA A 104 -5.81 -14.68 8.67
CA ALA A 104 -4.40 -14.93 8.92
C ALA A 104 -4.16 -15.55 10.32
N ARG A 105 -4.75 -14.97 11.36
CA ARG A 105 -4.64 -15.46 12.74
C ARG A 105 -5.24 -16.85 12.92
N ALA A 106 -6.38 -17.12 12.28
CA ALA A 106 -6.98 -18.45 12.30
C ALA A 106 -6.06 -19.49 11.66
N ALA A 107 -5.44 -19.18 10.51
CA ALA A 107 -4.48 -20.06 9.84
C ALA A 107 -3.19 -20.28 10.66
N LEU A 108 -2.80 -19.30 11.48
CA LEU A 108 -1.68 -19.42 12.43
C LEU A 108 -2.03 -20.17 13.73
N GLY A 109 -3.29 -20.61 13.91
CA GLY A 109 -3.76 -21.24 15.14
C GLY A 109 -3.99 -20.27 16.30
N ARG A 110 -3.94 -18.96 16.07
CA ARG A 110 -4.20 -17.89 17.06
C ARG A 110 -5.69 -17.58 17.16
N ILE A 111 -6.47 -18.62 17.47
CA ILE A 111 -7.95 -18.58 17.44
C ILE A 111 -8.54 -17.54 18.40
N ARG A 112 -7.87 -17.24 19.52
CA ARG A 112 -8.33 -16.21 20.47
C ARG A 112 -8.23 -14.81 19.89
N GLU A 113 -7.09 -14.48 19.29
CA GLU A 113 -6.82 -13.18 18.67
C GLU A 113 -7.59 -12.98 17.35
N ALA A 114 -8.03 -14.07 16.69
CA ALA A 114 -8.80 -13.98 15.46
C ALA A 114 -10.19 -13.33 15.62
N LYS A 115 -10.69 -13.21 16.86
CA LYS A 115 -12.01 -12.61 17.18
C LYS A 115 -11.94 -11.08 17.42
N GLU A 116 -10.74 -10.52 17.41
CA GLU A 116 -10.43 -9.11 17.73
C GLU A 116 -9.77 -8.38 16.53
#